data_AF-A0A968QE97-F1
#
_entry.id   AF-A0A968QE97-F1
#
_cell.length_a   1.000
_cell.length_b   1.000
_cell.length_c   1.000
_cell.angle_alpha   90.00
_cell.angle_beta   90.00
_cell.angle_gamma   90.00
#
_symmetry.space_group_name_H-M   'P 1'
#
loop_
_entity.id
_entity.type
_entity.pdbx_description
1 polymer ?
#
loop_
_entity_poly.entity_id
_entity_poly.type
_entity_poly.pdbx_seq_one_letter_code
_entity_poly.pdbx_strand_id
1 'polypeptide(L)'
;SSSVFSGLVSVGFSGSRSPSPGASAALSGLLPLVPAGVRVSVGCARGVDSLCRSFFAGSRGLLVFSVASGLFGSGRSAFARRSSRCVLSVAAGSRGLLVALPSAPVCPAGVRPTCGQVLCRSFFGGGSGSWGSVAFALGRGRRVLLWLPSGCLPPAWSGVSWSLSSVPGGCWWLGVSVPVPAQLSLF
;
A
#
# COMPACT_ATOMS: atom_id res chain seq x y z
N SER A 1 -18.99 -9.87 -11.63
CA SER A 1 -18.27 -8.78 -10.94
C SER A 1 -16.96 -9.35 -10.38
N SER A 2 -15.81 -8.97 -10.94
CA SER A 2 -14.50 -9.48 -10.47
C SER A 2 -14.02 -8.68 -9.26
N SER A 3 -13.95 -9.32 -8.09
CA SER A 3 -13.38 -8.71 -6.87
C SER A 3 -11.96 -8.18 -7.13
N VAL A 4 -11.60 -7.03 -6.54
CA VAL A 4 -10.23 -6.47 -6.57
C VAL A 4 -9.18 -7.45 -6.02
N PHE A 5 -9.63 -8.43 -5.22
CA PHE A 5 -8.80 -9.50 -4.66
C PHE A 5 -8.69 -10.75 -5.53
N SER A 6 -9.38 -10.81 -6.67
CA SER A 6 -9.33 -11.97 -7.57
C SER A 6 -7.92 -12.21 -8.11
N GLY A 7 -7.46 -13.46 -8.05
CA GLY A 7 -6.13 -13.88 -8.53
C GLY A 7 -4.95 -13.40 -7.69
N LEU A 8 -5.19 -12.74 -6.54
CA LEU A 8 -4.12 -12.34 -5.64
C LEU A 8 -3.51 -13.53 -4.91
N VAL A 9 -2.18 -13.47 -4.70
CA VAL A 9 -1.47 -14.40 -3.81
C VAL A 9 -0.92 -13.69 -2.57
N SER A 10 -0.89 -12.36 -2.60
CA SER A 10 -0.46 -11.57 -1.44
C SER A 10 -1.14 -10.20 -1.40
N VAL A 11 -1.43 -9.74 -0.18
CA VAL A 11 -1.97 -8.41 0.10
C VAL A 11 -1.12 -7.77 1.20
N GLY A 12 -0.70 -6.53 0.99
CA GLY A 12 -0.04 -5.71 2.01
C GLY A 12 -0.97 -4.66 2.57
N PHE A 13 -0.78 -4.27 3.82
CA PHE A 13 -1.50 -3.15 4.44
C PHE A 13 -0.51 -2.10 4.95
N SER A 14 -0.84 -0.83 4.72
CA SER A 14 -0.11 0.31 5.28
C SER A 14 -1.06 1.46 5.57
N GLY A 15 -0.88 2.17 6.68
CA GLY A 15 -1.76 3.29 6.94
C GLY A 15 -1.42 4.09 8.17
N SER A 16 -2.37 4.95 8.52
CA SER A 16 -2.28 5.81 9.69
C SER A 16 -2.15 5.02 11.00
N ARG A 17 -1.39 5.61 11.94
CA ARG A 17 -1.38 5.20 13.36
C ARG A 17 -2.63 5.63 14.13
N SER A 18 -3.40 6.55 13.56
CA SER A 18 -4.61 7.21 14.08
C SER A 18 -5.59 7.44 12.91
N PRO A 19 -6.10 6.37 12.27
CA PRO A 19 -7.01 6.50 11.13
C PRO A 19 -8.29 7.24 11.52
N SER A 20 -8.88 7.99 10.59
CA SER A 20 -10.19 8.58 10.81
C SER A 20 -11.27 7.50 10.97
N PRO A 21 -12.44 7.83 11.54
CA PRO A 21 -13.56 6.90 11.63
C PRO A 21 -13.95 6.32 10.27
N GLY A 22 -13.99 7.17 9.22
CA GLY A 22 -14.28 6.75 7.85
C GLY A 22 -13.24 5.76 7.30
N ALA A 23 -11.95 6.00 7.51
CA ALA A 23 -10.89 5.08 7.08
C ALA A 23 -10.99 3.74 7.82
N SER A 24 -11.28 3.79 9.12
CA SER A 24 -11.44 2.57 9.94
C SER A 24 -12.65 1.76 9.51
N ALA A 25 -13.80 2.41 9.26
CA ALA A 25 -15.00 1.76 8.76
C ALA A 25 -14.79 1.14 7.37
N ALA A 26 -14.14 1.89 6.46
CA ALA A 26 -13.81 1.39 5.13
C ALA A 26 -12.88 0.18 5.19
N LEU A 27 -11.86 0.21 6.07
CA LEU A 27 -10.97 -0.93 6.28
C LEU A 27 -11.73 -2.13 6.84
N SER A 28 -12.56 -1.94 7.87
CA SER A 28 -13.37 -3.03 8.46
C SER A 28 -14.32 -3.67 7.46
N GLY A 29 -14.91 -2.90 6.53
CA GLY A 29 -15.72 -3.44 5.44
C GLY A 29 -14.91 -4.19 4.37
N LEU A 30 -13.64 -3.82 4.19
CA LEU A 30 -12.75 -4.42 3.20
C LEU A 30 -12.07 -5.71 3.68
N LEU A 31 -11.71 -5.81 4.96
CA LEU A 31 -10.97 -6.94 5.51
C LEU A 31 -11.63 -8.31 5.26
N PRO A 32 -12.96 -8.49 5.40
CA PRO A 32 -13.63 -9.75 5.11
C PRO A 32 -13.60 -10.16 3.63
N LEU A 33 -13.28 -9.24 2.72
CA LEU A 33 -13.21 -9.50 1.29
C LEU A 33 -11.85 -10.09 0.86
N VAL A 34 -10.85 -10.11 1.75
CA VAL A 34 -9.55 -10.71 1.48
C VAL A 34 -9.70 -12.24 1.49
N PRO A 35 -9.39 -12.94 0.37
CA PRO A 35 -9.57 -14.38 0.29
C PRO A 35 -8.71 -15.14 1.30
N ALA A 36 -9.26 -16.22 1.84
CA ALA A 36 -8.49 -17.17 2.63
C ALA A 36 -7.33 -17.75 1.79
N GLY A 37 -6.19 -18.00 2.44
CA GLY A 37 -4.98 -18.54 1.79
C GLY A 37 -4.09 -17.48 1.13
N VAL A 38 -4.54 -16.23 0.98
CA VAL A 38 -3.70 -15.13 0.55
C VAL A 38 -2.73 -14.76 1.68
N ARG A 39 -1.45 -14.55 1.33
CA ARG A 39 -0.47 -14.03 2.29
C ARG A 39 -0.80 -12.58 2.64
N VAL A 40 -0.91 -12.27 3.92
CA VAL A 40 -1.16 -10.92 4.42
C VAL A 40 0.12 -10.35 5.00
N SER A 41 0.53 -9.17 4.56
CA SER A 41 1.74 -8.50 5.04
C SER A 41 1.37 -7.18 5.71
N VAL A 42 1.77 -7.02 6.96
CA VAL A 42 1.43 -5.83 7.75
C VAL A 42 2.59 -5.44 8.64
N GLY A 43 2.65 -4.17 8.99
CA GLY A 43 3.58 -3.68 9.97
C GLY A 43 3.16 -3.88 11.43
N CYS A 44 4.04 -3.55 12.36
CA CYS A 44 3.81 -3.49 13.80
C CYS A 44 3.24 -2.16 14.34
N ALA A 45 2.79 -1.21 13.51
CA ALA A 45 2.30 0.07 14.03
C ALA A 45 0.93 -0.09 14.73
N ARG A 46 0.50 0.98 15.42
CA ARG A 46 -0.89 1.14 15.89
C ARG A 46 -1.78 1.53 14.69
N GLY A 47 -3.08 1.68 14.93
CA GLY A 47 -4.05 2.11 13.91
C GLY A 47 -4.31 1.01 12.87
N VAL A 48 -4.11 1.34 11.59
CA VAL A 48 -4.37 0.43 10.46
C VAL A 48 -3.63 -0.90 10.61
N ASP A 49 -2.33 -0.84 10.93
CA ASP A 49 -1.50 -2.03 11.14
C ASP A 49 -2.06 -2.93 12.27
N SER A 50 -2.55 -2.35 13.37
CA SER A 50 -3.13 -3.14 14.47
C SER A 50 -4.48 -3.74 14.11
N LEU A 51 -5.35 -3.00 13.41
CA LEU A 51 -6.66 -3.50 12.99
C LEU A 51 -6.51 -4.73 12.08
N CYS A 52 -5.61 -4.66 11.10
CA CYS A 52 -5.32 -5.79 10.22
C CYS A 52 -4.73 -6.98 11.00
N ARG A 53 -3.78 -6.75 11.92
CA ARG A 53 -3.21 -7.83 12.75
C ARG A 53 -4.27 -8.51 13.60
N SER A 54 -5.17 -7.74 14.23
CA SER A 54 -6.25 -8.30 15.03
C SER A 54 -7.21 -9.14 14.19
N PHE A 55 -7.61 -8.64 13.02
CA PHE A 55 -8.52 -9.36 12.13
C PHE A 55 -7.91 -10.68 11.60
N PHE A 56 -6.63 -10.67 11.22
CA PHE A 56 -5.95 -11.84 10.65
C PHE A 56 -5.19 -12.69 11.67
N ALA A 57 -5.40 -12.51 12.98
CA ALA A 57 -4.60 -13.16 14.02
C ALA A 57 -4.59 -14.70 13.93
N GLY A 58 -5.68 -15.32 13.47
CA GLY A 58 -5.78 -16.76 13.25
C GLY A 58 -5.28 -17.26 11.87
N SER A 59 -4.85 -16.36 10.99
CA SER A 59 -4.44 -16.73 9.63
C SER A 59 -2.97 -17.18 9.60
N ARG A 60 -2.72 -18.39 9.09
CA ARG A 60 -1.37 -18.90 8.82
C ARG A 60 -0.60 -18.05 7.79
N GLY A 61 -1.30 -17.24 7.00
CA GLY A 61 -0.72 -16.37 5.98
C GLY A 61 -0.27 -15.00 6.50
N LEU A 62 -0.47 -14.68 7.78
CA LEU A 62 -0.14 -13.37 8.35
C LEU A 62 1.38 -13.22 8.59
N LEU A 63 1.99 -12.23 7.95
CA LEU A 63 3.38 -11.81 8.15
C LEU A 63 3.42 -10.42 8.79
N VAL A 64 3.99 -10.34 9.99
CA VAL A 64 4.14 -9.09 10.74
C VAL A 64 5.58 -8.59 10.67
N PHE A 65 5.77 -7.42 10.07
CA PHE A 65 7.06 -6.74 10.00
C PHE A 65 7.22 -5.83 11.23
N SER A 66 8.04 -6.28 12.18
CA SER A 66 8.23 -5.61 13.48
C SER A 66 9.63 -5.03 13.64
N VAL A 67 9.73 -3.74 13.98
CA VAL A 67 11.02 -3.12 14.34
C VAL A 67 11.64 -3.78 15.57
N ALA A 68 10.82 -4.26 16.51
CA ALA A 68 11.28 -4.97 17.71
C ALA A 68 11.95 -6.33 17.42
N SER A 69 11.87 -6.84 16.18
CA SER A 69 12.61 -8.04 15.77
C SER A 69 14.13 -7.83 15.69
N GLY A 70 14.61 -6.58 15.71
CA GLY A 70 16.03 -6.24 15.52
C GLY A 70 16.50 -6.27 14.06
N LEU A 71 15.71 -6.83 13.13
CA LEU A 71 16.09 -7.03 11.73
C LEU A 71 16.18 -5.75 10.88
N PHE A 72 15.71 -4.61 11.41
CA PHE A 72 15.61 -3.35 10.66
C PHE A 72 16.60 -2.29 11.16
N GLY A 73 17.48 -2.65 12.11
CA GLY A 73 18.36 -1.72 12.80
C GLY A 73 17.59 -0.84 13.79
N SER A 74 18.14 0.33 14.11
CA SER A 74 17.64 1.23 15.16
C SER A 74 17.19 2.60 14.64
N GLY A 75 16.46 3.32 15.50
CA GLY A 75 16.03 4.70 15.25
C GLY A 75 14.96 4.84 14.17
N ARG A 76 14.79 6.07 13.66
CA ARG A 76 13.74 6.41 12.68
C ARG A 76 13.88 5.64 11.37
N SER A 77 15.12 5.35 10.95
CA SER A 77 15.41 4.62 9.71
C SER A 77 14.88 3.18 9.73
N ALA A 78 14.79 2.55 10.91
CA ALA A 78 14.26 1.20 11.05
C ALA A 78 12.80 1.09 10.61
N PHE A 79 11.98 2.13 10.87
CA PHE A 79 10.59 2.15 10.42
C PHE A 79 10.46 2.24 8.89
N ALA A 80 11.34 3.02 8.23
CA ALA A 80 11.37 3.12 6.78
C ALA A 80 11.79 1.79 6.12
N ARG A 81 12.84 1.15 6.64
CA ARG A 81 13.30 -0.19 6.18
C ARG A 81 12.24 -1.26 6.42
N ARG A 82 11.58 -1.22 7.57
CA ARG A 82 10.45 -2.10 7.90
C ARG A 82 9.32 -1.93 6.89
N SER A 83 8.91 -0.69 6.61
CA SER A 83 7.83 -0.40 5.67
C SER A 83 8.19 -0.83 4.24
N SER A 84 9.42 -0.55 3.79
CA SER A 84 9.86 -1.00 2.46
C SER A 84 9.88 -2.52 2.36
N ARG A 85 10.34 -3.23 3.41
CA ARG A 85 10.32 -4.70 3.42
C ARG A 85 8.91 -5.27 3.39
N CYS A 86 7.97 -4.65 4.13
CA CYS A 86 6.55 -5.01 4.08
C CYS A 86 5.99 -4.85 2.66
N VAL A 87 6.25 -3.73 1.99
CA VAL A 87 5.83 -3.53 0.58
C VAL A 87 6.47 -4.55 -0.35
N LEU A 88 7.77 -4.83 -0.19
CA LEU A 88 8.48 -5.79 -1.04
C LEU A 88 7.96 -7.22 -0.91
N SER A 89 7.39 -7.59 0.24
CA SER A 89 6.78 -8.91 0.45
C SER A 89 5.46 -9.12 -0.31
N VAL A 90 4.84 -8.04 -0.76
CA VAL A 90 3.70 -8.07 -1.69
C VAL A 90 4.23 -8.39 -3.09
N ALA A 91 3.61 -9.35 -3.77
CA ALA A 91 3.91 -9.74 -5.14
C ALA A 91 3.78 -8.54 -6.10
N ALA A 92 4.62 -8.51 -7.13
CA ALA A 92 4.53 -7.51 -8.18
C ALA A 92 3.37 -7.83 -9.15
N GLY A 93 3.00 -6.84 -9.97
CA GLY A 93 2.00 -6.97 -11.02
C GLY A 93 0.60 -7.29 -10.50
N SER A 94 -0.14 -8.09 -11.27
CA SER A 94 -1.53 -8.45 -10.97
C SER A 94 -1.70 -9.40 -9.78
N ARG A 95 -0.63 -10.04 -9.29
CA ARG A 95 -0.72 -11.04 -8.22
C ARG A 95 -0.60 -10.46 -6.80
N GLY A 96 -0.29 -9.18 -6.68
CA GLY A 96 -0.22 -8.49 -5.40
C GLY A 96 -0.98 -7.17 -5.37
N LEU A 97 -1.38 -6.78 -4.16
CA LEU A 97 -2.08 -5.52 -3.90
C LEU A 97 -1.60 -4.92 -2.59
N LEU A 98 -1.17 -3.66 -2.60
CA LEU A 98 -0.97 -2.89 -1.38
C LEU A 98 -2.24 -2.07 -1.08
N VAL A 99 -2.89 -2.32 0.05
CA VAL A 99 -3.98 -1.50 0.56
C VAL A 99 -3.40 -0.40 1.45
N ALA A 100 -3.70 0.86 1.15
CA ALA A 100 -3.13 2.02 1.82
C ALA A 100 -4.22 2.99 2.34
N LEU A 101 -4.12 3.39 3.61
CA LEU A 101 -5.03 4.36 4.24
C LEU A 101 -4.23 5.45 4.96
N PRO A 102 -3.76 6.50 4.26
CA PRO A 102 -2.95 7.56 4.85
C PRO A 102 -3.74 8.46 5.82
N SER A 103 -3.02 9.11 6.75
CA SER A 103 -3.61 10.13 7.64
C SER A 103 -3.92 11.43 6.93
N ALA A 104 -2.94 11.91 6.16
CA ALA A 104 -3.06 13.14 5.41
C ALA A 104 -3.79 12.83 4.10
N PRO A 105 -4.89 13.53 3.79
CA PRO A 105 -5.63 13.34 2.54
C PRO A 105 -4.80 13.75 1.31
N VAL A 106 -3.87 14.69 1.50
CA VAL A 106 -2.96 15.18 0.46
C VAL A 106 -1.62 14.47 0.58
N CYS A 107 -1.09 14.01 -0.55
CA CYS A 107 0.24 13.44 -0.58
C CYS A 107 1.31 14.54 -0.37
N PRO A 108 2.27 14.37 0.56
CA PRO A 108 3.33 15.34 0.78
C PRO A 108 4.12 15.65 -0.50
N ALA A 109 4.51 16.92 -0.66
CA ALA A 109 5.34 17.35 -1.78
C ALA A 109 6.65 16.55 -1.84
N GLY A 110 7.09 16.21 -3.05
CA GLY A 110 8.34 15.48 -3.29
C GLY A 110 8.26 13.96 -3.07
N VAL A 111 7.15 13.42 -2.55
CA VAL A 111 6.88 11.98 -2.62
C VAL A 111 6.61 11.63 -4.08
N ARG A 112 7.38 10.71 -4.66
CA ARG A 112 7.24 10.26 -6.05
C ARG A 112 7.63 8.78 -6.15
N PRO A 113 7.12 8.02 -7.14
CA PRO A 113 7.55 6.66 -7.37
C PRO A 113 8.98 6.72 -7.91
N THR A 114 9.88 5.90 -7.39
CA THR A 114 11.23 5.78 -7.94
C THR A 114 11.22 4.67 -8.99
N CYS A 115 11.28 5.03 -10.27
CA CYS A 115 11.36 4.12 -11.40
C CYS A 115 12.83 3.99 -11.86
N GLY A 116 13.32 2.78 -12.18
CA GLY A 116 14.58 2.59 -12.93
C GLY A 116 15.60 1.64 -12.29
N GLN A 117 16.26 0.85 -13.14
CA GLN A 117 17.23 -0.20 -12.78
C GLN A 117 18.57 0.29 -12.23
N VAL A 118 18.80 1.61 -12.15
CA VAL A 118 20.07 2.18 -11.67
C VAL A 118 19.75 3.27 -10.65
N LEU A 119 20.08 2.99 -9.38
CA LEU A 119 19.91 3.85 -8.20
C LEU A 119 18.45 4.11 -7.78
N CYS A 120 17.82 3.06 -7.23
CA CYS A 120 16.64 3.19 -6.37
C CYS A 120 16.94 4.15 -5.20
N ARG A 121 16.58 5.44 -5.34
CA ARG A 121 16.53 6.36 -4.20
C ARG A 121 15.54 5.80 -3.18
N SER A 122 16.01 5.76 -1.95
CA SER A 122 15.43 5.18 -0.75
C SER A 122 13.95 5.52 -0.55
N PHE A 123 13.25 4.66 0.22
CA PHE A 123 11.91 4.95 0.73
C PHE A 123 11.83 6.38 1.27
N PHE A 124 11.02 7.23 0.63
CA PHE A 124 10.83 8.62 1.03
C PHE A 124 9.34 8.94 1.10
N GLY A 125 8.87 9.25 2.31
CA GLY A 125 7.46 9.52 2.57
C GLY A 125 7.13 10.99 2.83
N GLY A 126 8.11 11.91 2.80
CA GLY A 126 7.88 13.33 3.10
C GLY A 126 7.20 13.57 4.45
N GLY A 127 7.52 12.74 5.47
CA GLY A 127 6.86 12.76 6.78
C GLY A 127 5.66 11.81 6.93
N SER A 128 5.14 11.23 5.85
CA SER A 128 4.08 10.21 5.88
C SER A 128 4.58 8.83 5.43
N GLY A 129 4.65 7.88 6.36
CA GLY A 129 5.06 6.51 6.06
C GLY A 129 4.12 5.79 5.07
N SER A 130 2.81 6.03 5.15
CA SER A 130 1.84 5.40 4.24
C SER A 130 1.94 5.95 2.82
N TRP A 131 2.15 7.26 2.64
CA TRP A 131 2.41 7.83 1.31
C TRP A 131 3.75 7.34 0.74
N GLY A 132 4.78 7.18 1.59
CA GLY A 132 6.03 6.53 1.20
C GLY A 132 5.83 5.09 0.73
N SER A 133 4.98 4.31 1.41
CA SER A 133 4.63 2.95 0.99
C SER A 133 3.90 2.92 -0.35
N VAL A 134 2.96 3.86 -0.59
CA VAL A 134 2.24 3.99 -1.87
C VAL A 134 3.22 4.27 -3.01
N ALA A 135 4.03 5.32 -2.89
CA ALA A 135 5.00 5.70 -3.91
C ALA A 135 5.99 4.57 -4.21
N PHE A 136 6.50 3.92 -3.16
CA PHE A 136 7.43 2.81 -3.29
C PHE A 136 6.79 1.57 -3.93
N ALA A 137 5.52 1.25 -3.61
CA ALA A 137 4.82 0.15 -4.26
C ALA A 137 4.61 0.39 -5.76
N LEU A 138 4.13 1.58 -6.13
CA LEU A 138 3.92 1.96 -7.53
C LEU A 138 5.24 1.95 -8.32
N GLY A 139 6.31 2.53 -7.78
CA GLY A 139 7.63 2.53 -8.43
C GLY A 139 8.25 1.13 -8.59
N ARG A 140 7.78 0.16 -7.81
CA ARG A 140 8.18 -1.25 -7.90
C ARG A 140 7.16 -2.13 -8.63
N GLY A 141 6.25 -1.52 -9.41
CA GLY A 141 5.30 -2.22 -10.28
C GLY A 141 4.24 -3.03 -9.52
N ARG A 142 3.84 -2.59 -8.33
CA ARG A 142 2.73 -3.21 -7.56
C ARG A 142 1.46 -2.39 -7.74
N ARG A 143 0.31 -3.06 -7.70
CA ARG A 143 -0.98 -2.39 -7.62
C ARG A 143 -1.20 -1.81 -6.23
N VAL A 144 -1.87 -0.67 -6.15
CA VAL A 144 -2.23 -0.01 -4.89
C VAL A 144 -3.73 0.21 -4.85
N LEU A 145 -4.37 -0.16 -3.73
CA LEU A 145 -5.72 0.25 -3.39
C LEU A 145 -5.65 1.30 -2.28
N LEU A 146 -5.89 2.55 -2.64
CA LEU A 146 -5.74 3.72 -1.77
C LEU A 146 -7.10 4.20 -1.30
N TRP A 147 -7.30 4.33 0.01
CA TRP A 147 -8.47 5.02 0.55
C TRP A 147 -8.16 6.50 0.74
N LEU A 148 -9.08 7.37 0.33
CA LEU A 148 -9.05 8.81 0.61
C LEU A 148 -10.42 9.30 1.09
N PRO A 149 -10.47 10.35 1.93
CA PRO A 149 -11.73 11.01 2.26
C PRO A 149 -12.42 11.59 1.02
N SER A 150 -13.73 11.85 1.13
CA SER A 150 -14.51 12.46 0.04
C SER A 150 -13.90 13.78 -0.42
N GLY A 151 -13.90 14.00 -1.74
CA GLY A 151 -13.32 15.20 -2.37
C GLY A 151 -11.80 15.19 -2.50
N CYS A 152 -11.11 14.16 -2.00
CA CYS A 152 -9.66 14.02 -2.12
C CYS A 152 -9.29 13.15 -3.32
N LEU A 153 -8.25 13.54 -4.06
CA LEU A 153 -7.79 12.87 -5.27
C LEU A 153 -6.45 12.17 -5.05
N PRO A 154 -6.19 11.05 -5.76
CA PRO A 154 -4.89 10.41 -5.74
C PRO A 154 -3.83 11.30 -6.41
N PRO A 155 -2.54 11.10 -6.11
CA PRO A 155 -1.48 11.94 -6.66
C PRO A 155 -1.37 11.82 -8.19
N ALA A 156 -1.51 12.95 -8.90
CA ALA A 156 -1.41 13.01 -10.35
C ALA A 156 -0.02 12.60 -10.88
N TRP A 157 1.05 12.81 -10.10
CA TRP A 157 2.42 12.47 -10.47
C TRP A 157 2.71 10.96 -10.53
N SER A 158 1.77 10.12 -10.11
CA SER A 158 1.99 8.69 -9.90
C SER A 158 2.24 7.90 -11.18
N GLY A 159 1.90 8.44 -12.36
CA GLY A 159 2.11 7.76 -13.64
C GLY A 159 1.33 6.44 -13.77
N VAL A 160 0.28 6.27 -12.96
CA VAL A 160 -0.59 5.08 -12.96
C VAL A 160 -2.03 5.47 -13.29
N SER A 161 -2.79 4.51 -13.81
CA SER A 161 -4.22 4.70 -14.04
C SER A 161 -4.97 4.44 -12.74
N TRP A 162 -5.80 5.39 -12.32
CA TRP A 162 -6.64 5.28 -11.13
C TRP A 162 -8.09 5.01 -11.50
N SER A 163 -8.69 3.96 -10.94
CA SER A 163 -10.14 3.72 -11.01
C SER A 163 -10.80 3.95 -9.64
N LEU A 164 -11.92 4.66 -9.64
CA LEU A 164 -12.66 5.07 -8.45
C LEU A 164 -13.76 4.08 -8.07
N SER A 165 -13.92 3.86 -6.76
CA SER A 165 -15.12 3.27 -6.16
C SER A 165 -15.51 4.05 -4.90
N SER A 166 -16.71 4.66 -4.92
CA SER A 166 -17.21 5.48 -3.82
C SER A 166 -17.75 4.62 -2.68
N VAL A 167 -17.48 5.04 -1.45
CA VAL A 167 -18.02 4.43 -0.23
C VAL A 167 -18.51 5.51 0.73
N PRO A 168 -19.40 5.21 1.70
CA PRO A 168 -19.77 6.19 2.71
C PRO A 168 -18.53 6.77 3.41
N GLY A 169 -18.41 8.10 3.38
CA GLY A 169 -17.31 8.85 4.00
C GLY A 169 -15.98 8.88 3.24
N GLY A 170 -15.88 8.28 2.05
CA GLY A 170 -14.64 8.34 1.26
C GLY A 170 -14.68 7.57 -0.06
N CYS A 171 -13.50 7.28 -0.59
CA CYS A 171 -13.33 6.68 -1.90
C CYS A 171 -12.15 5.70 -1.89
N TRP A 172 -12.33 4.56 -2.54
CA TRP A 172 -11.25 3.65 -2.90
C TRP A 172 -10.76 3.97 -4.31
N TRP A 173 -9.44 4.09 -4.44
CA TRP A 173 -8.74 4.36 -5.68
C TRP A 173 -7.80 3.20 -5.98
N LEU A 174 -8.08 2.45 -7.04
CA LEU A 174 -7.19 1.39 -7.50
C LEU A 174 -6.21 1.95 -8.53
N GLY A 175 -4.93 2.00 -8.16
CA GLY A 175 -3.82 2.41 -9.01
C GLY A 175 -3.15 1.19 -9.62
N VAL A 176 -3.13 1.14 -10.96
CA VAL A 176 -2.45 0.11 -11.74
C VAL A 176 -1.39 0.75 -12.63
N SER A 177 -0.17 0.20 -12.62
CA SER A 177 0.89 0.65 -13.53
C SER A 177 0.37 0.58 -14.97
N VAL A 178 0.47 1.69 -15.68
CA VAL A 178 0.20 1.71 -17.12
C VAL A 178 1.33 0.93 -17.78
N PRO A 179 1.05 -0.08 -18.63
CA PRO A 179 2.09 -0.69 -19.44
C PRO A 179 2.80 0.43 -20.20
N VAL A 180 4.12 0.53 -20.06
CA VAL A 180 4.89 1.38 -20.98
C VAL A 180 4.59 0.82 -22.36
N PRO A 181 4.05 1.62 -23.32
CA PRO A 181 3.86 1.12 -24.67
C PRO A 181 5.20 0.53 -25.10
N ALA A 182 5.20 -0.76 -25.45
CA ALA A 182 6.39 -1.38 -25.99
C ALA A 182 6.71 -0.59 -27.25
N GLN A 183 7.72 0.27 -27.17
CA GLN A 183 8.25 0.93 -28.35
C GLN A 183 8.86 -0.21 -29.16
N LEU A 184 8.09 -0.69 -30.15
CA LEU A 184 8.62 -1.55 -31.19
C LEU A 184 9.65 -0.69 -31.92
N SER A 185 10.92 -0.83 -31.55
CA SER A 185 12.02 -0.29 -32.34
C SER A 185 12.00 -1.06 -33.66
N LEU A 186 11.35 -0.48 -34.67
CA LEU A 186 11.52 -0.88 -36.07
C LEU A 186 12.83 -0.27 -36.56
N PHE A 187 13.97 -0.83 -36.15
CA PHE A 187 15.26 -0.71 -36.84
C PHE A 187 16.10 -1.94 -36.54
#